data_AF-A0A9Q1C1M4-F1
#
_entry.id   AF-A0A9Q1C1M4-F1
#
_cell.length_a   1.000
_cell.length_b   1.000
_cell.length_c   1.000
_cell.angle_alpha   90.00
_cell.angle_beta   90.00
_cell.angle_gamma   90.00
#
_symmetry.space_group_name_H-M   'P 1'
#
loop_
_entity.id
_entity.type
_entity.pdbx_description
1 polymer ?
#
loop_
_entity_poly.entity_id
_entity_poly.type
_entity_poly.pdbx_seq_one_letter_code
_entity_poly.pdbx_strand_id
1 'polypeptide(L)'
;MVAAPSELTGTSAHCPNPDPKENLTTCNNNKQVCLAGSCSGSVCLKFNLEECFCDKPASAGDVDESCHQCCMYEGSCTSSSKIPEMQNYTMQYGELPIDSTDGTKILFQQPGTPCDDYLGYCDVFYKCRLVDSNGPLSRLTKAIFNPDLYENVFAWIQEYWWATILIALGVIILMALFIKCFSVHTPSSNPNLKEARKVSHYTNTLRRRPRGNNDMQMR
;
A
#
# COMPACT_ATOMS: atom_id res chain seq x y z
N MET A 1 10.26 -13.35 -18.54
CA MET A 1 11.02 -14.52 -19.03
C MET A 1 12.42 -14.07 -19.34
N VAL A 2 13.43 -14.80 -18.88
CA VAL A 2 14.82 -14.56 -19.26
C VAL A 2 15.18 -15.65 -20.26
N ALA A 3 15.31 -15.24 -21.50
CA ALA A 3 15.43 -16.15 -22.63
C ALA A 3 16.59 -15.72 -23.53
N ALA A 4 17.03 -16.63 -24.40
CA ALA A 4 17.91 -16.31 -25.51
C ALA A 4 17.21 -15.33 -26.48
N PRO A 5 17.95 -14.63 -27.35
CA PRO A 5 17.30 -13.89 -28.44
C PRO A 5 16.47 -14.86 -29.30
N SER A 6 15.23 -14.50 -29.62
CA SER A 6 14.39 -15.24 -30.55
C SER A 6 14.86 -14.95 -31.99
N GLU A 7 15.25 -15.98 -32.73
CA GLU A 7 15.54 -15.84 -34.16
C GLU A 7 14.26 -15.97 -35.00
N LEU A 8 14.07 -15.06 -35.95
CA LEU A 8 12.91 -15.07 -36.84
C LEU A 8 13.08 -16.17 -37.90
N THR A 9 12.06 -17.00 -38.09
CA THR A 9 12.05 -18.06 -39.11
C THR A 9 11.95 -17.53 -40.54
N GLY A 10 11.67 -16.24 -40.73
CA GLY A 10 11.51 -15.59 -42.04
C GLY A 10 10.21 -15.93 -42.78
N THR A 11 9.36 -16.78 -42.20
CA THR A 11 8.10 -17.27 -42.80
C THR A 11 6.85 -16.65 -42.20
N SER A 12 6.96 -15.95 -41.07
CA SER A 12 5.88 -15.28 -40.36
C SER A 12 6.38 -14.00 -39.70
N ALA A 13 5.49 -13.03 -39.49
CA ALA A 13 5.75 -11.83 -38.69
C ALA A 13 5.64 -12.08 -37.17
N HIS A 14 5.18 -13.26 -36.77
CA HIS A 14 5.08 -13.65 -35.37
C HIS A 14 6.46 -14.05 -34.82
N CYS A 15 6.87 -13.45 -33.70
CA CYS A 15 8.09 -13.84 -33.02
C CYS A 15 7.89 -15.21 -32.34
N PRO A 16 8.72 -16.23 -32.67
CA PRO A 16 8.66 -17.50 -31.96
C PRO A 16 9.06 -17.30 -30.50
N ASN A 17 8.56 -18.16 -29.62
CA ASN A 17 8.98 -18.15 -28.23
C ASN A 17 10.49 -18.45 -28.15
N PRO A 18 11.28 -17.60 -27.49
CA PRO A 18 12.70 -17.82 -27.34
C PRO A 18 13.00 -18.99 -26.41
N ASP A 19 14.13 -19.65 -26.65
CA ASP A 19 14.59 -20.73 -25.79
C ASP A 19 14.95 -20.20 -24.38
N PRO A 20 14.56 -20.91 -23.32
CA PRO A 20 14.87 -20.51 -21.96
C PRO A 20 16.38 -20.52 -21.73
N LYS A 21 16.90 -19.53 -20.98
CA LYS A 21 18.30 -19.61 -20.52
C LYS A 21 18.48 -20.77 -19.54
N GLU A 22 19.73 -21.19 -19.40
CA GLU A 22 20.13 -22.20 -18.42
C GLU A 22 19.68 -21.83 -17.00
N ASN A 23 19.30 -22.85 -16.23
CA ASN A 23 18.93 -22.67 -14.83
C ASN A 23 20.10 -22.06 -14.04
N LEU A 24 19.78 -21.30 -12.98
CA LEU A 24 20.75 -20.61 -12.13
C LEU A 24 21.50 -19.44 -12.80
N THR A 25 21.17 -19.10 -14.05
CA THR A 25 21.65 -17.86 -14.69
C THR A 25 21.12 -16.66 -13.92
N THR A 26 21.99 -15.69 -13.58
CA THR A 26 21.58 -14.51 -12.82
C THR A 26 20.70 -13.58 -13.66
N CYS A 27 19.71 -12.97 -13.02
CA CYS A 27 18.77 -12.05 -13.63
C CYS A 27 18.37 -10.97 -12.61
N ASN A 28 17.59 -9.98 -13.07
CA ASN A 28 17.08 -8.90 -12.23
C ASN A 28 18.18 -8.20 -11.41
N ASN A 29 19.17 -7.64 -12.13
CA ASN A 29 20.35 -7.00 -11.53
C ASN A 29 21.11 -7.88 -10.54
N ASN A 30 21.26 -9.17 -10.86
CA ASN A 30 22.02 -10.13 -10.04
C ASN A 30 21.40 -10.43 -8.66
N LYS A 31 20.12 -10.13 -8.46
CA LYS A 31 19.39 -10.42 -7.22
C LYS A 31 18.63 -11.76 -7.29
N GLN A 32 18.30 -12.22 -8.51
CA GLN A 32 17.55 -13.44 -8.75
C GLN A 32 18.26 -14.37 -9.74
N VAL A 33 17.74 -15.58 -9.87
CA VAL A 33 18.18 -16.59 -10.84
C VAL A 33 17.03 -17.11 -11.68
N CYS A 34 17.40 -17.57 -12.88
CA CYS A 34 16.48 -18.16 -13.83
C CYS A 34 16.17 -19.62 -13.43
N LEU A 35 14.90 -19.97 -13.42
CA LEU A 35 14.40 -21.33 -13.28
C LEU A 35 13.42 -21.59 -14.43
N ALA A 36 13.74 -22.56 -15.28
CA ALA A 36 12.95 -22.94 -16.45
C ALA A 36 12.54 -21.74 -17.34
N GLY A 37 13.45 -20.79 -17.58
CA GLY A 37 13.20 -19.59 -18.39
C GLY A 37 12.44 -18.45 -17.68
N SER A 38 12.04 -18.62 -16.43
CA SER A 38 11.46 -17.57 -15.59
C SER A 38 12.50 -17.01 -14.61
N CYS A 39 12.54 -15.69 -14.43
CA CYS A 39 13.36 -15.06 -13.40
C CYS A 39 12.55 -15.00 -12.10
N SER A 40 12.68 -16.04 -11.28
CA SER A 40 11.86 -16.19 -10.07
C SER A 40 12.60 -16.80 -8.89
N GLY A 41 13.73 -17.48 -9.10
CA GLY A 41 14.53 -18.01 -8.00
C GLY A 41 15.33 -16.91 -7.32
N SER A 42 15.61 -17.04 -6.03
CA SER A 42 16.57 -16.17 -5.35
C SER A 42 18.01 -16.48 -5.76
N VAL A 43 18.89 -15.51 -5.60
CA VAL A 43 20.32 -15.74 -5.80
C VAL A 43 20.92 -16.75 -4.80
N CYS A 44 20.27 -17.00 -3.66
CA CYS A 44 20.66 -18.02 -2.67
C CYS A 44 20.84 -19.41 -3.32
N LEU A 45 19.95 -19.76 -4.26
CA LEU A 45 19.99 -21.05 -4.95
C LEU A 45 21.29 -21.28 -5.72
N LYS A 46 21.95 -20.21 -6.19
CA LYS A 46 23.25 -20.29 -6.86
C LYS A 46 24.36 -20.78 -5.93
N PHE A 47 24.19 -20.56 -4.62
CA PHE A 47 25.12 -20.95 -3.56
C PHE A 47 24.64 -22.21 -2.82
N ASN A 48 23.64 -22.94 -3.35
CA ASN A 48 22.98 -24.07 -2.70
C ASN A 48 22.32 -23.72 -1.35
N LEU A 49 21.88 -22.48 -1.20
CA LEU A 49 21.13 -22.01 -0.03
C LEU A 49 19.67 -21.78 -0.40
N GLU A 50 18.77 -21.96 0.56
CA GLU A 50 17.34 -21.70 0.36
C GLU A 50 17.01 -20.22 0.63
N GLU A 51 15.98 -19.70 -0.04
CA GLU A 51 15.47 -18.36 0.23
C GLU A 51 14.70 -18.32 1.55
N CYS A 52 14.86 -17.25 2.31
CA CYS A 52 14.08 -16.98 3.51
C CYS A 52 13.91 -15.46 3.70
N PHE A 53 13.00 -15.05 4.58
CA PHE A 53 12.82 -13.65 4.95
C PHE A 53 13.52 -13.39 6.28
N CYS A 54 14.38 -12.37 6.33
CA CYS A 54 14.98 -11.96 7.60
C CYS A 54 13.91 -11.42 8.54
N ASP A 55 14.04 -11.76 9.81
CA ASP A 55 13.18 -11.24 10.86
C ASP A 55 13.40 -9.75 11.06
N LYS A 56 12.36 -9.07 11.55
CA LYS A 56 12.47 -7.69 11.99
C LYS A 56 13.43 -7.56 13.16
N PRO A 57 14.12 -6.41 13.26
CA PRO A 57 14.95 -6.12 14.43
C PRO A 57 14.15 -6.22 15.73
N ALA A 58 14.73 -6.87 16.74
CA ALA A 58 14.09 -7.05 18.05
C ALA A 58 13.99 -5.73 18.84
N SER A 59 14.88 -4.77 18.56
CA SER A 59 14.94 -3.47 19.25
C SER A 59 14.74 -2.31 18.29
N ALA A 60 14.01 -1.29 18.75
CA ALA A 60 13.88 -0.02 18.04
C ALA A 60 15.23 0.73 18.04
N GLY A 61 16.05 0.47 17.02
CA GLY A 61 17.41 1.02 16.90
C GLY A 61 18.35 0.13 16.10
N ASP A 62 18.05 -1.17 15.98
CA ASP A 62 18.81 -2.08 15.14
C ASP A 62 18.49 -1.86 13.65
N VAL A 63 19.45 -2.24 12.79
CA VAL A 63 19.30 -2.13 11.33
C VAL A 63 18.15 -3.02 10.88
N ASP A 64 17.20 -2.45 10.13
CA ASP A 64 16.10 -3.19 9.53
C ASP A 64 16.61 -4.02 8.34
N GLU A 65 16.77 -5.32 8.56
CA GLU A 65 17.26 -6.27 7.54
C GLU A 65 16.10 -6.95 6.77
N SER A 66 14.83 -6.57 7.03
CA SER A 66 13.64 -7.25 6.49
C SER A 66 13.59 -7.27 4.96
N CYS A 67 14.24 -6.32 4.29
CA CYS A 67 14.32 -6.21 2.83
C CYS A 67 15.69 -6.56 2.24
N HIS A 68 16.60 -7.11 3.04
CA HIS A 68 17.85 -7.67 2.56
C HIS A 68 17.58 -9.01 1.83
N GLN A 69 18.49 -9.39 0.94
CA GLN A 69 18.52 -10.73 0.39
C GLN A 69 18.98 -11.69 1.49
N CYS A 70 18.06 -12.50 2.02
CA CYS A 70 18.37 -13.44 3.09
C CYS A 70 18.31 -14.87 2.58
N CYS A 71 19.20 -15.71 3.11
CA CYS A 71 19.30 -17.12 2.76
C CYS A 71 19.37 -17.95 4.04
N MET A 72 18.85 -19.17 3.97
CA MET A 72 18.92 -20.11 5.07
C MET A 72 20.37 -20.59 5.22
N TYR A 73 21.05 -20.17 6.28
CA TYR A 73 22.44 -20.51 6.57
C TYR A 73 22.53 -21.08 7.99
N GLU A 74 23.10 -22.28 8.14
CA GLU A 74 23.22 -22.99 9.42
C GLU A 74 21.89 -23.11 10.21
N GLY A 75 20.75 -23.18 9.51
CA GLY A 75 19.42 -23.29 10.12
C GLY A 75 18.80 -21.98 10.60
N SER A 76 19.46 -20.84 10.34
CA SER A 76 18.92 -19.50 10.61
C SER A 76 18.80 -18.69 9.33
N CYS A 77 17.73 -17.91 9.19
CA CYS A 77 17.63 -16.96 8.10
C CYS A 77 18.61 -15.81 8.30
N THR A 78 19.57 -15.68 7.41
CA THR A 78 20.70 -14.76 7.56
C THR A 78 20.83 -13.89 6.31
N SER A 79 21.08 -12.59 6.50
CA SER A 79 21.36 -11.65 5.39
C SER A 79 22.60 -12.07 4.61
N SER A 80 22.57 -11.97 3.27
CA SER A 80 23.67 -12.35 2.37
C SER A 80 24.98 -11.62 2.67
N SER A 81 24.92 -10.45 3.30
CA SER A 81 26.09 -9.69 3.77
C SER A 81 26.86 -10.38 4.90
N LYS A 82 26.19 -11.22 5.70
CA LYS A 82 26.76 -11.96 6.84
C LYS A 82 27.19 -13.38 6.46
N ILE A 83 26.80 -13.87 5.28
CA ILE A 83 27.13 -15.21 4.79
C ILE A 83 28.50 -15.17 4.09
N PRO A 84 29.52 -15.92 4.57
CA PRO A 84 30.87 -15.87 4.01
C PRO A 84 30.93 -16.21 2.52
N GLU A 85 30.16 -17.20 2.09
CA GLU A 85 30.11 -17.71 0.71
C GLU A 85 29.58 -16.67 -0.28
N MET A 86 28.69 -15.79 0.19
CA MET A 86 28.06 -14.74 -0.61
C MET A 86 28.74 -13.38 -0.45
N GLN A 87 29.76 -13.26 0.40
CA GLN A 87 30.38 -11.97 0.72
C GLN A 87 31.01 -11.32 -0.51
N ASN A 88 31.78 -12.08 -1.30
CA ASN A 88 32.39 -11.57 -2.53
C ASN A 88 31.33 -11.12 -3.55
N TYR A 89 30.26 -11.91 -3.69
CA TYR A 89 29.15 -11.58 -4.58
C TYR A 89 28.43 -10.30 -4.15
N THR A 90 28.18 -10.16 -2.85
CA THR A 90 27.55 -8.97 -2.25
C THR A 90 28.43 -7.73 -2.40
N MET A 91 29.76 -7.86 -2.30
CA MET A 91 30.67 -6.73 -2.56
C MET A 91 30.67 -6.29 -4.03
N GLN A 92 30.52 -7.22 -4.96
CA GLN A 92 30.51 -6.93 -6.39
C GLN A 92 29.19 -6.30 -6.86
N TYR A 93 28.04 -6.86 -6.43
CA TYR A 93 26.72 -6.50 -6.96
C TYR A 93 25.80 -5.80 -5.96
N GLY A 94 26.17 -5.74 -4.68
CA GLY A 94 25.41 -5.05 -3.66
C GLY A 94 25.48 -3.53 -3.78
N GLU A 95 24.54 -2.88 -3.12
CA GLU A 95 24.38 -1.43 -3.07
C GLU A 95 24.73 -0.95 -1.66
N LEU A 96 25.16 0.31 -1.54
CA LEU A 96 25.41 0.93 -0.24
C LEU A 96 24.08 1.38 0.36
N PRO A 97 23.72 0.92 1.57
CA PRO A 97 22.56 1.45 2.28
C PRO A 97 22.73 2.95 2.53
N ILE A 98 21.64 3.70 2.38
CA ILE A 98 21.60 5.17 2.56
C ILE A 98 22.09 5.56 3.97
N ASP A 99 21.77 4.74 4.97
CA ASP A 99 22.09 4.98 6.38
C ASP A 99 23.42 4.33 6.83
N SER A 100 24.20 3.73 5.92
CA SER A 100 25.43 3.01 6.29
C SER A 100 26.66 3.93 6.35
N THR A 101 27.42 3.83 7.44
CA THR A 101 28.71 4.51 7.61
C THR A 101 29.92 3.61 7.36
N ASP A 102 29.73 2.29 7.41
CA ASP A 102 30.82 1.31 7.34
C ASP A 102 31.23 0.93 5.91
N GLY A 103 30.57 1.49 4.89
CA GLY A 103 30.84 1.17 3.49
C GLY A 103 30.49 -0.27 3.10
N THR A 104 29.74 -0.97 3.95
CA THR A 104 29.29 -2.34 3.72
C THR A 104 28.19 -2.35 2.67
N LYS A 105 28.45 -3.04 1.56
CA LYS A 105 27.44 -3.26 0.52
C LYS A 105 26.49 -4.36 0.95
N ILE A 106 25.22 -4.18 0.61
CA ILE A 106 24.15 -5.12 0.91
C ILE A 106 23.42 -5.45 -0.38
N LEU A 107 23.07 -6.72 -0.55
CA LEU A 107 22.20 -7.12 -1.64
C LEU A 107 20.76 -7.00 -1.14
N PHE A 108 20.01 -6.05 -1.69
CA PHE A 108 18.59 -5.87 -1.36
C PHE A 108 17.68 -6.67 -2.27
N GLN A 109 16.52 -7.07 -1.74
CA GLN A 109 15.41 -7.62 -2.50
C GLN A 109 14.86 -6.61 -3.51
N GLN A 110 14.10 -7.09 -4.51
CA GLN A 110 13.44 -6.21 -5.46
C GLN A 110 12.31 -5.42 -4.77
N PRO A 111 12.08 -4.14 -5.12
CA PRO A 111 10.89 -3.43 -4.69
C PRO A 111 9.61 -4.18 -5.08
N GLY A 112 8.68 -4.31 -4.14
CA GLY A 112 7.46 -5.10 -4.28
C GLY A 112 7.57 -6.55 -3.84
N THR A 113 8.75 -7.04 -3.44
CA THR A 113 8.89 -8.35 -2.78
C THR A 113 8.18 -8.33 -1.42
N PRO A 114 7.46 -9.40 -1.02
CA PRO A 114 6.87 -9.50 0.32
C PRO A 114 7.94 -9.51 1.41
N CYS A 115 7.61 -8.95 2.57
CA CYS A 115 8.47 -8.93 3.75
C CYS A 115 7.65 -9.17 5.02
N ASP A 116 8.33 -9.54 6.11
CA ASP A 116 7.72 -9.82 7.43
C ASP A 116 6.58 -10.85 7.33
N ASP A 117 6.90 -12.08 6.88
CA ASP A 117 5.93 -13.16 6.69
C ASP A 117 4.68 -12.76 5.89
N TYR A 118 4.89 -12.09 4.76
CA TYR A 118 3.83 -11.61 3.85
C TYR A 118 2.88 -10.56 4.46
N LEU A 119 3.25 -9.95 5.60
CA LEU A 119 2.50 -8.85 6.20
C LEU A 119 2.82 -7.52 5.55
N GLY A 120 3.85 -7.41 4.71
CA GLY A 120 4.23 -6.17 4.03
C GLY A 120 4.92 -6.38 2.70
N TYR A 121 5.33 -5.26 2.09
CA TYR A 121 6.13 -5.22 0.86
C TYR A 121 7.31 -4.25 1.00
N CYS A 122 8.42 -4.59 0.36
CA CYS A 122 9.60 -3.72 0.30
C CYS A 122 9.38 -2.55 -0.66
N ASP A 123 9.62 -1.33 -0.17
CA ASP A 123 9.60 -0.10 -0.99
C ASP A 123 10.91 0.09 -1.76
N VAL A 124 10.97 1.08 -2.65
CA VAL A 124 12.17 1.48 -3.42
C VAL A 124 13.36 1.86 -2.53
N PHE A 125 13.10 2.25 -1.29
CA PHE A 125 14.12 2.54 -0.27
C PHE A 125 14.50 1.32 0.58
N TYR A 126 14.07 0.12 0.20
CA TYR A 126 14.35 -1.14 0.89
C TYR A 126 13.88 -1.14 2.36
N LYS A 127 12.75 -0.47 2.63
CA LYS A 127 12.06 -0.52 3.93
C LYS A 127 10.83 -1.39 3.80
N CYS A 128 10.57 -2.24 4.79
CA CYS A 128 9.40 -3.10 4.81
C CYS A 128 8.16 -2.31 5.23
N ARG A 129 7.23 -2.07 4.30
CA ARG A 129 5.95 -1.41 4.59
C ARG A 129 4.87 -2.45 4.81
N LEU A 130 4.36 -2.49 6.04
CA LEU A 130 3.27 -3.39 6.40
C LEU A 130 1.96 -3.01 5.71
N VAL A 131 1.25 -4.01 5.24
CA VAL A 131 -0.10 -3.93 4.69
C VAL A 131 -1.06 -4.08 5.87
N ASP A 132 -1.63 -2.97 6.32
CA ASP A 132 -2.73 -3.02 7.27
C ASP A 132 -4.01 -3.40 6.53
N SER A 133 -4.37 -4.68 6.56
CA SER A 133 -5.63 -5.19 6.04
C SER A 133 -6.85 -4.63 6.80
N ASN A 134 -6.64 -4.04 7.98
CA ASN A 134 -7.67 -3.36 8.75
C ASN A 134 -7.58 -1.85 8.47
N GLY A 135 -8.23 -1.42 7.39
CA GLY A 135 -8.37 0.01 7.10
C GLY A 135 -8.91 0.80 8.31
N PRO A 136 -8.65 2.11 8.39
CA PRO A 136 -9.02 2.95 9.55
C PRO A 136 -10.52 2.88 9.87
N LEU A 137 -11.35 2.64 8.85
CA LEU A 137 -12.80 2.47 9.01
C LEU A 137 -13.16 1.22 9.80
N SER A 138 -12.43 0.10 9.62
CA SER A 138 -12.69 -1.16 10.32
C SER A 138 -12.43 -1.04 11.83
N ARG A 139 -11.40 -0.27 12.20
CA ARG A 139 -11.05 0.03 13.60
C ARG A 139 -12.12 0.89 14.26
N LEU A 140 -12.62 1.90 13.54
CA LEU A 140 -13.73 2.74 14.00
C LEU A 140 -15.02 1.92 14.13
N THR A 141 -15.38 1.06 13.18
CA THR A 141 -16.55 0.19 13.32
C THR A 141 -16.41 -0.78 14.48
N LYS A 142 -15.23 -1.37 14.73
CA LYS A 142 -15.01 -2.22 15.91
C LYS A 142 -15.12 -1.42 17.21
N ALA A 143 -14.58 -0.19 17.25
CA ALA A 143 -14.66 0.67 18.43
C ALA A 143 -16.09 1.16 18.73
N ILE A 144 -16.85 1.54 17.69
CA ILE A 144 -18.23 2.02 17.79
C ILE A 144 -19.20 0.85 18.07
N PHE A 145 -18.94 -0.32 17.49
CA PHE A 145 -19.78 -1.51 17.59
C PHE A 145 -19.13 -2.59 18.46
N ASN A 146 -18.61 -2.21 19.63
CA ASN A 146 -18.17 -3.18 20.61
C ASN A 146 -19.39 -3.92 21.20
N PRO A 147 -19.38 -5.27 21.27
CA PRO A 147 -20.50 -6.06 21.79
C PRO A 147 -20.87 -5.68 23.23
N ASP A 148 -19.89 -5.32 24.05
CA ASP A 148 -20.11 -4.88 25.43
C ASP A 148 -20.89 -3.54 25.51
N LEU A 149 -20.75 -2.67 24.50
CA LEU A 149 -21.54 -1.43 24.44
C LEU A 149 -23.01 -1.72 24.14
N TYR A 150 -23.30 -2.73 23.32
CA TYR A 150 -24.69 -3.07 22.96
C TYR A 150 -25.48 -3.61 24.14
N GLU A 151 -24.93 -4.56 24.89
CA GLU A 151 -25.61 -5.11 26.08
C GLU A 151 -25.95 -4.01 27.09
N ASN A 152 -25.01 -3.08 27.32
CA ASN A 152 -25.22 -1.94 28.22
C ASN A 152 -26.27 -0.94 27.69
N VAL A 153 -26.31 -0.70 26.38
CA VAL A 153 -27.31 0.20 25.77
C VAL A 153 -28.70 -0.41 25.80
N PHE A 154 -28.85 -1.71 25.51
CA PHE A 154 -30.14 -2.39 25.56
C PHE A 154 -30.72 -2.42 26.98
N ALA A 155 -29.90 -2.72 27.99
CA ALA A 155 -30.31 -2.66 29.40
C ALA A 155 -30.75 -1.24 29.80
N TRP A 156 -30.02 -0.21 29.37
CA TRP A 156 -30.39 1.18 29.66
C TRP A 156 -31.69 1.62 28.99
N ILE A 157 -31.95 1.20 27.74
CA ILE A 157 -33.21 1.49 27.03
C ILE A 157 -34.40 0.84 27.75
N GLN A 158 -34.25 -0.38 28.27
CA GLN A 158 -35.32 -1.04 29.02
C GLN A 158 -35.61 -0.33 30.34
N GLU A 159 -34.57 0.11 31.05
CA GLU A 159 -34.71 0.83 32.33
C GLU A 159 -35.32 2.23 32.15
N TYR A 160 -34.88 2.97 31.12
CA TYR A 160 -35.28 4.37 30.88
C TYR A 160 -36.06 4.55 29.58
N TRP A 161 -37.02 3.67 29.30
CA TRP A 161 -37.84 3.72 28.08
C TRP A 161 -38.52 5.07 27.85
N TRP A 162 -38.94 5.74 28.93
CA TRP A 162 -39.55 7.07 28.88
C TRP A 162 -38.56 8.13 28.35
N ALA A 163 -37.27 8.05 28.71
CA ALA A 163 -36.25 8.97 28.25
C ALA A 163 -35.98 8.79 26.76
N THR A 164 -36.01 7.55 26.26
CA THR A 164 -35.91 7.26 24.82
C THR A 164 -37.05 7.89 24.04
N ILE A 165 -38.28 7.82 24.54
CA ILE A 165 -39.45 8.47 23.90
C ILE A 165 -39.30 9.99 23.89
N LEU A 166 -38.84 10.59 25.00
CA LEU A 166 -38.62 12.04 25.08
C LEU A 166 -37.53 12.52 24.12
N ILE A 167 -36.42 11.78 23.99
CA ILE A 167 -35.35 12.09 23.03
C ILE A 167 -35.88 12.01 21.59
N ALA A 168 -36.61 10.94 21.26
CA ALA A 168 -37.20 10.78 19.92
C ALA A 168 -38.15 11.94 19.57
N LEU A 169 -39.01 12.34 20.51
CA LEU A 169 -39.93 13.46 20.35
C LEU A 169 -39.17 14.79 20.21
N GLY A 170 -38.10 14.99 20.99
CA GLY A 170 -37.21 16.15 20.87
C GLY A 170 -36.52 16.25 19.51
N VAL A 171 -36.04 15.13 18.95
CA VAL A 171 -35.43 15.08 17.61
C VAL A 171 -36.45 15.43 16.52
N ILE A 172 -37.70 14.95 16.64
CA ILE A 172 -38.77 15.29 15.68
C ILE A 172 -39.08 16.79 15.73
N ILE A 173 -39.20 17.38 16.92
CA ILE A 173 -39.41 18.82 17.08
C ILE A 173 -38.22 19.60 16.50
N LEU A 174 -36.99 19.17 16.79
CA LEU A 174 -35.79 19.80 16.25
C LEU A 174 -35.74 19.73 14.73
N MET A 175 -36.07 18.58 14.13
CA MET A 175 -36.17 18.44 12.67
C MET A 175 -37.25 19.33 12.08
N ALA A 176 -38.42 19.43 12.71
CA ALA A 176 -39.48 20.33 12.27
C ALA A 176 -39.07 21.81 12.37
N LEU A 177 -38.40 22.21 13.45
CA LEU A 177 -37.87 23.56 13.63
C LEU A 177 -36.75 23.86 12.63
N PHE A 178 -35.84 22.91 12.40
CA PHE A 178 -34.78 23.03 11.40
C PHE A 178 -35.39 23.20 10.01
N ILE A 179 -36.34 22.35 9.62
CA ILE A 179 -37.06 22.49 8.35
C ILE A 179 -37.76 23.85 8.28
N LYS A 180 -38.41 24.34 9.33
CA LYS A 180 -39.10 25.63 9.30
C LYS A 180 -38.14 26.84 9.22
N CYS A 181 -37.01 26.79 9.92
CA CYS A 181 -36.00 27.85 9.90
C CYS A 181 -35.19 27.84 8.59
N PHE A 182 -34.81 26.67 8.10
CA PHE A 182 -33.99 26.50 6.89
C PHE A 182 -34.84 26.31 5.60
N SER A 183 -36.17 26.16 5.70
CA SER A 183 -37.13 26.21 4.58
C SER A 183 -37.01 27.49 3.77
N VAL A 184 -36.62 28.59 4.41
CA VAL A 184 -36.44 29.89 3.75
C VAL A 184 -35.21 29.90 2.84
N HIS A 185 -34.26 28.98 3.08
CA HIS A 185 -32.98 28.88 2.38
C HIS A 185 -32.84 27.63 1.50
N THR A 186 -33.79 26.67 1.59
CA THR A 186 -33.81 25.45 0.77
C THR A 186 -34.71 25.68 -0.45
N PRO A 187 -34.15 25.74 -1.67
CA PRO A 187 -34.95 25.94 -2.88
C PRO A 187 -35.82 24.72 -3.15
N SER A 188 -37.14 24.94 -3.25
CA SER A 188 -38.14 23.91 -3.57
C SER A 188 -38.53 24.00 -5.05
N SER A 189 -38.64 22.86 -5.74
CA SER A 189 -39.09 22.77 -7.14
C SER A 189 -40.62 22.88 -7.31
N ASN A 190 -41.36 23.20 -6.24
CA ASN A 190 -42.81 23.36 -6.28
C ASN A 190 -43.20 24.77 -6.79
N PRO A 191 -43.86 24.89 -7.96
CA PRO A 191 -44.17 26.17 -8.59
C PRO A 191 -45.19 27.04 -7.84
N ASN A 192 -45.85 26.51 -6.79
CA ASN A 192 -46.84 27.24 -6.00
C ASN A 192 -46.30 27.86 -4.69
N LEU A 193 -45.00 27.72 -4.39
CA LEU A 193 -44.37 28.32 -3.20
C LEU A 193 -43.47 29.51 -3.56
N LYS A 194 -43.37 30.48 -2.64
CA LYS A 194 -42.51 31.66 -2.80
C LYS A 194 -41.02 31.24 -2.88
N GLU A 195 -40.26 31.87 -3.77
CA GLU A 195 -38.84 31.55 -3.98
C GLU A 195 -37.99 31.73 -2.72
N ALA A 196 -37.05 30.81 -2.49
CA ALA A 196 -36.14 30.81 -1.35
C ALA A 196 -35.16 31.99 -1.40
N ARG A 197 -34.82 32.54 -0.22
CA ARG A 197 -33.93 33.71 -0.08
C ARG A 197 -32.48 33.27 -0.22
N LYS A 198 -31.79 33.78 -1.26
CA LYS A 198 -30.37 33.48 -1.55
C LYS A 198 -29.47 34.02 -0.44
N VAL A 199 -28.63 33.16 0.14
CA VAL A 199 -27.59 33.55 1.12
C VAL A 199 -26.42 34.18 0.37
N SER A 200 -26.55 35.44 -0.08
CA SER A 200 -25.55 36.07 -0.96
C SER A 200 -24.45 36.85 -0.24
N HIS A 201 -24.30 36.73 1.09
CA HIS A 201 -23.43 37.67 1.83
C HIS A 201 -22.17 37.06 2.48
N TYR A 202 -21.93 35.74 2.40
CA TYR A 202 -20.73 35.13 3.00
C TYR A 202 -19.94 34.13 2.13
N THR A 203 -20.45 33.73 0.96
CA THR A 203 -19.73 32.80 0.06
C THR A 203 -19.23 33.52 -1.20
N ASN A 204 -18.33 34.49 -1.01
CA ASN A 204 -17.56 35.10 -2.12
C ASN A 204 -16.15 34.50 -2.22
N THR A 205 -15.96 33.20 -1.95
CA THR A 205 -14.62 32.60 -1.90
C THR A 205 -14.32 31.56 -2.99
N LEU A 206 -15.22 31.29 -3.94
CA LEU A 206 -14.91 30.40 -5.06
C LEU A 206 -15.22 31.03 -6.42
N ARG A 207 -14.64 32.20 -6.70
CA ARG A 207 -14.54 32.70 -8.07
C ARG A 207 -13.35 32.03 -8.75
N ARG A 208 -13.59 30.90 -9.41
CA ARG A 208 -12.62 30.23 -10.27
C ARG A 208 -12.22 31.22 -11.38
N ARG A 209 -10.96 31.68 -11.37
CA ARG A 209 -10.40 32.48 -12.49
C ARG A 209 -10.43 31.63 -13.76
N PRO A 210 -11.00 32.11 -14.88
CA PRO A 210 -10.82 31.46 -16.17
C PRO A 210 -9.34 31.52 -16.53
N ARG A 211 -8.74 30.36 -16.82
CA ARG A 211 -7.39 30.27 -17.38
C ARG A 211 -7.47 30.81 -18.81
N GLY A 212 -6.82 31.94 -19.08
CA GLY A 212 -6.71 32.50 -20.44
C GLY A 212 -5.97 31.53 -21.34
N ASN A 213 -6.61 31.13 -22.43
CA ASN A 213 -6.06 30.26 -23.46
C ASN A 213 -5.24 31.13 -24.42
N ASN A 214 -3.91 31.09 -24.33
CA ASN A 214 -3.02 31.66 -25.34
C ASN A 214 -2.61 30.55 -26.31
N ASP A 215 -3.48 30.26 -27.28
CA ASP A 215 -3.07 29.57 -28.50
C ASP A 215 -2.62 30.62 -29.52
N MET A 216 -1.29 30.75 -29.64
CA MET A 216 -0.63 31.61 -30.61
C MET A 216 -0.57 30.85 -31.94
N GLN A 217 -1.35 31.33 -32.93
CA GLN A 217 -1.19 31.00 -34.34
C GLN A 217 0.23 31.34 -34.81
N MET A 218 0.91 30.41 -35.49
CA MET A 218 1.78 30.79 -36.61
C MET A 218 1.61 29.78 -37.77
N ARG A 219 1.47 30.40 -38.95
CA ARG A 219 1.52 29.80 -40.29
C ARG A 219 2.86 29.14 -40.56
#